data_AF-A0A136HQI8-F1
#
_entry.id   AF-A0A136HQI8-F1
#
_cell.length_a   1.000
_cell.length_b   1.000
_cell.length_c   1.000
_cell.angle_alpha   90.00
_cell.angle_beta   90.00
_cell.angle_gamma   90.00
#
_symmetry.space_group_name_H-M   'P 1'
#
loop_
_entity.id
_entity.type
_entity.pdbx_description
1 polymer ?
#
loop_
_entity_poly.entity_id
_entity_poly.type
_entity_poly.pdbx_seq_one_letter_code
_entity_poly.pdbx_strand_id
1 'polypeptide(L)'
;MSLLGSIKSLFSPLPDGAIRYKGYTIAALPEEEFGRYRLHAVISKKKNHRSYTLIDRVADKQNCITLTHQKAKSLIDQKGDKIFAH
;
A
#
# COMPACT_ATOMS: atom_id res chain seq x y z
N MET A 1 -0.52 -11.32 28.66
CA MET A 1 -0.05 -12.17 27.56
C MET A 1 -0.46 -11.59 26.21
N SER A 2 0.20 -10.55 25.68
CA SER A 2 -0.22 -9.98 24.35
C SER A 2 0.82 -9.14 23.59
N LEU A 3 1.98 -8.79 24.17
CA LEU A 3 2.99 -8.02 23.43
C LEU A 3 3.75 -8.82 22.37
N LEU A 4 3.91 -10.14 22.55
CA LEU A 4 4.69 -10.98 21.62
C LEU A 4 3.95 -11.28 20.30
N GLY A 5 2.61 -11.24 20.28
CA GLY A 5 1.82 -11.50 19.07
C GLY A 5 1.92 -10.39 18.02
N SER A 6 2.09 -9.14 18.47
CA SER A 6 2.17 -7.96 17.59
C SER A 6 3.49 -7.88 16.83
N ILE A 7 4.53 -8.59 17.29
CA ILE A 7 5.85 -8.58 16.68
C ILE A 7 5.90 -9.53 15.48
N LYS A 8 5.16 -10.66 15.49
CA LYS A 8 5.16 -11.61 14.37
C LYS A 8 4.63 -11.00 13.07
N SER A 9 3.61 -10.14 13.12
CA SER A 9 3.11 -9.45 11.92
C SER A 9 4.13 -8.44 11.35
N LEU A 10 5.13 -8.05 12.15
CA LEU A 10 6.24 -7.24 11.68
C LEU A 10 7.29 -8.04 10.89
N PHE A 11 7.30 -9.36 11.02
CA PHE A 11 8.26 -10.25 10.34
C PHE A 11 7.63 -11.15 9.28
N SER A 12 6.32 -11.08 9.08
CA SER A 12 5.68 -11.79 7.98
C SER A 12 6.23 -11.30 6.63
N PRO A 13 6.56 -12.23 5.70
CA PRO A 13 6.99 -11.87 4.36
C PRO A 13 5.90 -11.04 3.70
N LEU A 14 6.32 -9.91 3.12
CA LEU A 14 5.46 -9.03 2.36
C LEU A 14 5.27 -9.63 0.96
N PRO A 15 4.06 -9.55 0.37
CA PRO A 15 3.86 -9.91 -1.03
C PRO A 15 4.75 -9.04 -1.94
N ASP A 16 5.07 -9.54 -3.13
CA ASP A 16 5.91 -8.82 -4.09
C ASP A 16 5.33 -7.44 -4.40
N GLY A 17 6.18 -6.41 -4.33
CA GLY A 17 5.75 -5.01 -4.48
C GLY A 17 5.05 -4.44 -3.25
N ALA A 18 5.21 -5.03 -2.06
CA ALA A 18 4.77 -4.43 -0.81
C ALA A 18 5.93 -3.93 0.05
N ILE A 19 5.73 -2.75 0.66
CA ILE A 19 6.72 -2.07 1.50
C ILE A 19 6.14 -1.67 2.85
N ARG A 20 7.01 -1.54 3.85
CA ARG A 20 6.66 -0.96 5.16
C ARG A 20 7.00 0.52 5.18
N TYR A 21 6.09 1.33 5.70
CA TYR A 21 6.30 2.77 5.85
C TYR A 21 5.57 3.27 7.10
N LYS A 22 6.29 3.85 8.08
CA LYS A 22 5.71 4.46 9.30
C LYS A 22 4.71 3.56 10.07
N GLY A 23 4.94 2.25 10.09
CA GLY A 23 4.04 1.28 10.73
C GLY A 23 2.80 0.90 9.91
N TYR A 24 2.72 1.36 8.66
CA TYR A 24 1.78 0.90 7.64
C TYR A 24 2.48 -0.08 6.70
N THR A 25 1.70 -0.98 6.12
CA THR A 25 2.08 -1.83 5.00
C THR A 25 1.39 -1.31 3.76
N ILE A 26 2.17 -1.03 2.71
CA ILE A 26 1.68 -0.54 1.43
C ILE A 26 1.96 -1.61 0.40
N ALA A 27 0.92 -2.24 -0.15
CA ALA A 27 1.03 -3.16 -1.28
C ALA A 27 0.66 -2.45 -2.58
N ALA A 28 1.56 -2.45 -3.56
CA ALA A 28 1.25 -2.01 -4.92
C ALA A 28 0.73 -3.20 -5.73
N LEU A 29 -0.48 -3.05 -6.26
CA LEU A 29 -1.16 -4.07 -7.06
C LEU A 29 -1.41 -3.50 -8.46
N PRO A 30 -0.38 -3.39 -9.32
CA PRO A 30 -0.56 -2.86 -10.66
C PRO A 30 -1.53 -3.75 -11.45
N GLU A 31 -2.59 -3.14 -11.98
CA GLU A 31 -3.61 -3.85 -12.74
C GLU A 31 -3.50 -3.45 -14.22
N GLU A 32 -3.34 -4.42 -15.10
CA GLU A 32 -3.21 -4.15 -16.53
C GLU A 32 -4.58 -3.92 -17.17
N GLU A 33 -4.73 -2.78 -17.83
CA GLU A 33 -5.95 -2.33 -18.47
C GLU A 33 -5.61 -1.68 -19.82
N PHE A 34 -6.00 -2.31 -20.93
CA PHE A 34 -5.75 -1.82 -22.30
C PHE A 34 -4.27 -1.46 -22.60
N GLY A 35 -3.32 -2.30 -22.16
CA GLY A 35 -1.88 -2.07 -22.37
C GLY A 35 -1.30 -0.94 -21.51
N ARG A 36 -2.02 -0.50 -20.48
CA ARG A 36 -1.52 0.41 -19.45
C ARG A 36 -1.78 -0.20 -18.07
N TYR A 37 -0.91 0.09 -17.12
CA TYR A 37 -1.07 -0.31 -15.74
C TYR A 37 -1.78 0.79 -14.95
N ARG A 38 -2.92 0.44 -14.37
CA ARG A 38 -3.63 1.26 -13.39
C ARG A 38 -2.95 1.13 -12.04
N LEU A 39 -2.74 2.28 -11.39
CA LEU A 39 -2.15 2.32 -10.06
C LEU A 39 -3.21 1.93 -9.03
N HIS A 40 -2.92 0.87 -8.26
CA HIS A 40 -3.79 0.45 -7.17
C HIS A 40 -2.94 0.11 -5.94
N ALA A 41 -3.29 0.73 -4.81
CA ALA A 41 -2.58 0.60 -3.55
C ALA A 41 -3.49 -0.02 -2.49
N VAL A 42 -2.95 -0.94 -1.70
CA VAL A 42 -3.61 -1.40 -0.47
C VAL A 42 -2.75 -0.95 0.70
N ILE A 43 -3.32 -0.09 1.54
CA ILE A 43 -2.67 0.39 2.76
C ILE A 43 -3.30 -0.36 3.93
N SER A 44 -2.48 -1.03 4.74
CA SER A 44 -2.92 -1.74 5.92
C SER A 44 -2.12 -1.33 7.16
N LYS A 45 -2.80 -1.32 8.31
CA LYS A 45 -2.20 -1.06 9.62
C LYS A 45 -2.97 -1.86 10.67
N LYS A 46 -2.27 -2.77 11.35
CA LYS A 46 -2.85 -3.69 12.34
C LYS A 46 -4.00 -4.51 11.75
N LYS A 47 -5.25 -4.21 12.15
CA LYS A 47 -6.48 -4.89 11.67
C LYS A 47 -7.21 -4.09 10.58
N ASN A 48 -6.79 -2.86 10.30
CA ASN A 48 -7.42 -2.01 9.32
C ASN A 48 -6.70 -2.17 7.98
N HIS A 49 -7.47 -2.23 6.90
CA HIS A 49 -6.97 -2.20 5.54
C HIS A 49 -7.88 -1.32 4.69
N ARG A 50 -7.31 -0.64 3.70
CA ARG A 50 -8.07 0.15 2.74
C ARG A 50 -7.37 0.12 1.39
N SER A 51 -8.15 -0.20 0.37
CA SER A 51 -7.74 -0.13 -1.03
C SER A 51 -7.96 1.28 -1.57
N TYR A 52 -7.06 1.70 -2.44
CA TYR A 52 -7.08 2.96 -3.14
C TYR A 52 -6.78 2.71 -4.61
N THR A 53 -7.79 2.93 -5.44
CA THR A 53 -7.61 2.99 -6.89
C THR A 53 -7.26 4.41 -7.26
N LEU A 54 -6.09 4.58 -7.85
CA LEU A 54 -5.63 5.86 -8.37
C LEU A 54 -6.09 5.98 -9.83
N ILE A 55 -6.44 7.20 -10.23
CA ILE A 55 -6.92 7.50 -11.60
C ILE A 55 -5.78 7.44 -12.61
N ASP A 56 -4.54 7.60 -12.14
CA ASP A 56 -3.34 7.58 -12.96
C ASP A 56 -3.11 6.20 -13.60
N ARG A 57 -2.64 6.21 -14.84
CA ARG A 57 -2.27 5.03 -15.62
C ARG A 57 -0.89 5.23 -16.22
N VAL A 58 -0.07 4.18 -16.23
CA VAL A 58 1.29 4.22 -16.78
C VAL A 58 1.56 3.04 -17.70
N ALA A 59 2.42 3.20 -18.69
CA ALA A 59 2.74 2.12 -19.63
C ALA A 59 3.66 1.04 -19.02
N ASP A 60 4.43 1.39 -17.99
CA ASP A 60 5.44 0.51 -17.40
C ASP A 60 5.04 0.00 -16.01
N LYS A 61 5.18 -1.31 -15.79
CA LYS A 61 4.81 -1.98 -14.53
C LYS A 61 5.68 -1.54 -13.36
N GLN A 62 6.99 -1.38 -13.57
CA GLN A 62 7.91 -0.99 -12.51
C GLN A 62 7.64 0.45 -12.06
N ASN A 63 7.42 1.33 -13.02
CA ASN A 63 7.01 2.71 -12.77
C ASN A 63 5.66 2.78 -12.04
N CYS A 64 4.71 1.90 -12.38
CA CYS A 64 3.42 1.79 -11.68
C CYS A 64 3.62 1.50 -10.19
N ILE A 65 4.48 0.54 -9.86
CA ILE A 65 4.81 0.17 -8.48
C ILE A 65 5.44 1.36 -7.75
N THR A 66 6.46 1.99 -8.35
CA THR A 66 7.15 3.14 -7.75
C THR A 66 6.21 4.31 -7.47
N LEU A 67 5.38 4.70 -8.44
CA LEU A 67 4.43 5.80 -8.28
C LEU A 67 3.33 5.47 -7.27
N THR A 68 2.85 4.22 -7.26
CA THR A 68 1.87 3.75 -6.27
C THR A 68 2.43 3.91 -4.86
N HIS A 69 3.68 3.51 -4.64
CA HIS A 69 4.34 3.69 -3.34
C HIS A 69 4.51 5.17 -2.96
N GLN A 70 4.94 6.02 -3.89
CA GLN A 70 5.09 7.45 -3.62
C GLN A 70 3.77 8.11 -3.24
N LYS A 71 2.69 7.82 -3.99
CA LYS A 71 1.35 8.34 -3.73
C LYS A 71 0.79 7.83 -2.41
N ALA A 72 0.95 6.54 -2.12
CA ALA A 72 0.52 5.97 -0.84
C ALA A 72 1.27 6.57 0.35
N LYS A 73 2.59 6.79 0.23
CA LYS A 73 3.39 7.48 1.27
C LYS A 73 2.88 8.89 1.51
N SER A 74 2.67 9.66 0.45
CA SER A 74 2.13 11.03 0.53
C SER A 74 0.74 11.05 1.18
N LEU A 75 -0.14 10.10 0.82
CA LEU A 75 -1.46 9.95 1.42
C LEU A 75 -1.36 9.66 2.94
N ILE A 76 -0.43 8.78 3.34
CA ILE A 76 -0.14 8.48 4.75
C ILE A 76 0.39 9.72 5.48
N ASP A 77 1.26 10.49 4.83
CA ASP A 77 1.82 11.70 5.42
C ASP A 77 0.76 12.80 5.61
N GLN A 78 -0.20 12.90 4.69
CA GLN A 78 -1.28 13.89 4.75
C GLN A 78 -2.42 13.50 5.70
N LYS A 79 -2.88 12.24 5.65
CA LYS A 79 -4.07 11.78 6.38
C LYS A 79 -3.74 10.94 7.61
N GLY A 80 -2.60 10.27 7.63
CA GLY A 80 -2.20 9.35 8.70
C GLY A 80 -3.27 8.29 8.97
N ASP A 81 -3.67 8.14 10.23
CA ASP A 81 -4.70 7.17 10.61
C ASP A 81 -6.12 7.53 10.13
N LYS A 82 -6.36 8.78 9.71
CA LYS A 82 -7.65 9.19 9.11
C LYS A 82 -7.91 8.52 7.76
N ILE A 83 -6.91 7.88 7.16
CA ILE A 83 -7.07 6.99 6.00
C ILE A 83 -8.12 5.91 6.30
N PHE A 84 -8.17 5.41 7.54
CA PHE A 84 -9.11 4.36 7.94
C PHE A 84 -10.38 4.90 8.61
N ALA A 85 -10.50 6.22 8.79
CA ALA A 85 -11.74 6.80 9.27
C ALA A 85 -12.81 6.61 8.17
N HIS A 86 -13.92 6.00 8.56
CA HIS A 86 -15.17 5.97 7.80
C HIS A 86 -16.08 7.05 8.36
#